data_AF-V4UAJ7-F1
#
_entry.id   AF-V4UAJ7-F1
#
_cell.length_a   1.000
_cell.length_b   1.000
_cell.length_c   1.000
_cell.angle_alpha   90.00
_cell.angle_beta   90.00
_cell.angle_gamma   90.00
#
_symmetry.space_group_name_H-M   'P 1'
#
loop_
_entity.id
_entity.type
_entity.pdbx_description
1 polymer ?
#
loop_
_entity_poly.entity_id
_entity_poly.type
_entity_poly.pdbx_seq_one_letter_code
_entity_poly.pdbx_strand_id
1 'polypeptide(L)'
;MERAALLRSLSYSTFSFVPRAKFSSSSVAVARRNHHRLINNLTRRSLLRGDSRLHLSLSSYSLQFNKHFSSLSPRAVASPSTPSSPEGAEVSNEVAEKLGFEKVSEEFIGECKSKAVLFKHKKTGAEVMSVSNDDENKVFGIVFRTPPKYPLKEQFVELLKGSLNTFLNAFTYPDRTCYPVASTNTKDFYNLVDVYLDAVFFPKCVEDFQTFQQEGWHFELDNPSEDITYKGVVFNEMKGVYSQPDNILGRAAQQALFPDNAYGVDSGGDPKVIPKLTFEEFKQVQPPNESIVEKQKLFSEPIRIIEKYPAGDAGDIKKKNMVCLNWLLSDKPLDLETELALGFLDHLMLRTPASPLRKILLESGLGDAIVGGGIEDELLQPQFSIGLKNVSEDDTQKVEELIMDTLKKLADEGIF
;
A
#
# COMPACT_ATOMS: atom_id res chain seq x y z
N MET A 1 1.37 -28.80 4.71
CA MET A 1 1.16 -27.89 3.58
C MET A 1 2.33 -26.94 3.52
N GLU A 2 2.78 -26.66 2.32
CA GLU A 2 4.01 -25.91 2.08
C GLU A 2 3.65 -24.63 1.31
N ARG A 3 4.18 -23.51 1.77
CA ARG A 3 4.12 -22.25 1.04
C ARG A 3 5.37 -22.12 0.19
N ALA A 4 5.30 -21.40 -0.91
CA ALA A 4 6.52 -20.90 -1.54
C ALA A 4 6.36 -19.39 -1.64
N ALA A 5 7.10 -18.66 -0.81
CA ALA A 5 7.32 -17.24 -0.99
C ALA A 5 8.63 -17.11 -1.78
N LEU A 6 8.53 -16.60 -3.01
CA LEU A 6 9.73 -16.25 -3.77
C LEU A 6 9.95 -14.75 -3.65
N LEU A 7 11.06 -14.39 -3.02
CA LEU A 7 11.50 -13.02 -2.88
C LEU A 7 12.33 -12.66 -4.09
N ARG A 8 12.09 -11.49 -4.66
CA ARG A 8 12.91 -10.91 -5.71
C ARG A 8 13.17 -9.45 -5.36
N SER A 9 14.20 -8.90 -5.98
CA SER A 9 14.46 -7.47 -6.00
C SER A 9 14.64 -7.07 -7.47
N LEU A 10 14.38 -5.81 -7.79
CA LEU A 10 14.79 -5.28 -9.09
C LEU A 10 16.30 -5.07 -9.04
N SER A 11 17.07 -5.99 -9.61
CA SER A 11 18.49 -5.71 -9.90
C SER A 11 18.55 -4.70 -11.05
N TYR A 12 19.13 -3.52 -10.80
CA TYR A 12 19.40 -2.53 -11.84
C TYR A 12 20.41 -3.10 -12.86
N SER A 13 19.92 -3.82 -13.88
CA SER A 13 20.68 -4.02 -15.11
C SER A 13 20.37 -2.82 -16.00
N THR A 14 21.36 -1.93 -16.16
CA THR A 14 21.33 -0.77 -17.06
C THR A 14 20.74 -1.13 -18.42
N PHE A 15 19.48 -0.75 -18.67
CA PHE A 15 18.95 -0.66 -20.02
C PHE A 15 19.56 0.60 -20.65
N SER A 16 20.69 0.43 -21.32
CA SER A 16 21.26 1.45 -22.19
C SER A 16 20.34 1.66 -23.40
N PHE A 17 19.48 2.67 -23.32
CA PHE A 17 18.78 3.22 -24.48
C PHE A 17 19.82 3.80 -25.44
N VAL A 18 20.01 3.15 -26.59
CA VAL A 18 20.77 3.73 -27.72
C VAL A 18 19.84 4.67 -28.48
N PRO A 19 20.10 6.00 -28.53
CA PRO A 19 19.26 6.92 -29.30
C PRO A 19 19.49 6.70 -30.79
N ARG A 20 18.41 6.45 -31.54
CA ARG A 20 18.44 6.32 -33.00
C ARG A 20 18.79 7.67 -33.63
N ALA A 21 19.82 7.67 -34.48
CA ALA A 21 20.41 8.85 -35.11
C ALA A 21 19.41 9.70 -35.93
N LYS A 22 19.57 11.02 -35.83
CA LYS A 22 18.87 12.06 -36.61
C LYS A 22 19.22 11.93 -38.10
N PHE A 23 18.21 11.85 -38.97
CA PHE A 23 18.37 12.08 -40.40
C PHE A 23 18.04 13.55 -40.74
N SER A 24 19.01 14.23 -41.34
CA SER A 24 18.89 15.59 -41.85
C SER A 24 18.13 15.63 -43.18
N SER A 25 17.32 16.67 -43.35
CA SER A 25 16.65 17.02 -44.60
C SER A 25 17.62 17.60 -45.64
N SER A 26 17.59 17.07 -46.86
CA SER A 26 17.95 17.84 -48.06
C SER A 26 17.11 17.35 -49.24
N SER A 27 16.34 18.28 -49.79
CA SER A 27 15.57 18.20 -51.04
C SER A 27 16.44 17.97 -52.28
N VAL A 28 15.89 17.30 -53.31
CA VAL A 28 15.87 17.73 -54.73
C VAL A 28 15.19 16.70 -55.64
N ALA A 29 14.23 17.22 -56.43
CA ALA A 29 13.70 16.87 -57.75
C ALA A 29 13.43 15.40 -58.21
N VAL A 30 12.19 15.20 -58.64
CA VAL A 30 11.72 14.11 -59.51
C VAL A 30 12.00 14.43 -60.98
N ALA A 31 12.53 13.47 -61.73
CA ALA A 31 12.47 13.43 -63.20
C ALA A 31 11.92 12.07 -63.68
N ARG A 32 10.86 12.14 -64.50
CA ARG A 32 10.21 11.02 -65.21
C ARG A 32 11.11 10.49 -66.32
N ARG A 33 11.04 9.17 -66.62
CA ARG A 33 10.60 8.62 -67.92
C ARG A 33 10.64 7.08 -68.00
N ASN A 34 9.54 6.52 -68.49
CA ASN A 34 9.34 5.40 -69.43
C ASN A 34 10.29 4.18 -69.44
N HIS A 35 9.73 2.97 -69.34
CA HIS A 35 9.49 2.10 -70.52
C HIS A 35 8.78 0.76 -70.19
N HIS A 36 7.84 0.43 -71.09
CA HIS A 36 7.44 -0.86 -71.65
C HIS A 36 7.04 -2.11 -70.82
N ARG A 37 5.76 -2.49 -71.03
CA ARG A 37 5.22 -3.77 -71.53
C ARG A 37 5.89 -5.08 -71.08
N LEU A 38 5.09 -5.98 -70.52
CA LEU A 38 4.72 -7.23 -71.21
C LEU A 38 3.44 -7.84 -70.62
N ILE A 39 2.71 -8.49 -71.52
CA ILE A 39 1.37 -9.07 -71.41
C ILE A 39 1.51 -10.54 -71.04
N ASN A 40 0.57 -11.10 -70.26
CA ASN A 40 -0.05 -12.37 -70.65
C ASN A 40 -1.45 -12.56 -70.04
N ASN A 41 -2.38 -12.82 -70.96
CA ASN A 41 -3.77 -13.17 -70.74
C ASN A 41 -3.89 -14.57 -70.15
N LEU A 42 -5.00 -14.85 -69.45
CA LEU A 42 -5.84 -16.01 -69.74
C LEU A 42 -7.27 -15.82 -69.19
N THR A 43 -8.21 -15.92 -70.11
CA THR A 43 -9.67 -15.79 -70.04
C THR A 43 -10.37 -17.05 -69.53
N ARG A 44 -11.50 -16.93 -68.80
CA ARG A 44 -12.81 -17.49 -69.21
C ARG A 44 -13.99 -17.17 -68.27
N ARG A 45 -15.02 -16.54 -68.88
CA ARG A 45 -16.50 -16.74 -68.83
C ARG A 45 -17.18 -16.98 -67.46
N SER A 46 -18.04 -16.07 -66.97
CA SER A 46 -19.44 -15.75 -67.37
C SER A 46 -20.47 -16.82 -66.97
N LEU A 47 -21.42 -16.45 -66.09
CA LEU A 47 -22.87 -16.42 -66.38
C LEU A 47 -23.67 -15.68 -65.28
N LEU A 48 -24.78 -15.08 -65.71
CA LEU A 48 -25.63 -14.07 -65.08
C LEU A 48 -26.83 -14.65 -64.29
N ARG A 49 -27.24 -13.94 -63.23
CA ARG A 49 -28.62 -13.59 -62.79
C ARG A 49 -28.46 -13.00 -61.37
N GLY A 50 -28.82 -11.77 -61.02
CA GLY A 50 -29.90 -10.92 -61.49
C GLY A 50 -30.96 -10.87 -60.38
N ASP A 51 -30.77 -9.98 -59.39
CA ASP A 51 -31.89 -9.31 -58.71
C ASP A 51 -31.43 -8.08 -57.91
N SER A 52 -32.40 -7.20 -57.68
CA SER A 52 -32.24 -5.75 -57.75
C SER A 52 -32.33 -5.06 -56.39
N ARG A 53 -31.46 -4.06 -56.21
CA ARG A 53 -31.62 -2.79 -55.45
C ARG A 53 -31.89 -2.85 -53.94
N LEU A 54 -30.93 -2.33 -53.17
CA LEU A 54 -31.04 -0.98 -52.56
C LEU A 54 -29.61 -0.45 -52.26
N HIS A 55 -29.32 0.72 -52.81
CA HIS A 55 -28.04 1.42 -52.74
C HIS A 55 -28.12 2.47 -51.61
N LEU A 56 -27.22 2.43 -50.65
CA LEU A 56 -26.84 3.58 -49.82
C LEU A 56 -25.32 3.69 -49.86
N SER A 57 -24.84 4.71 -50.58
CA SER A 57 -23.43 5.05 -50.70
C SER A 57 -22.97 5.78 -49.45
N LEU A 58 -21.94 5.25 -48.78
CA LEU A 58 -21.12 6.03 -47.87
C LEU A 58 -19.71 6.11 -48.46
N SER A 59 -19.35 7.33 -48.81
CA SER A 59 -18.08 7.75 -49.38
C SER A 59 -16.90 7.43 -48.44
N SER A 60 -15.88 6.81 -49.01
CA SER A 60 -14.56 6.65 -48.41
C SER A 60 -13.87 8.02 -48.27
N TYR A 61 -13.70 8.50 -47.04
CA TYR A 61 -12.77 9.59 -46.73
C TYR A 61 -11.46 9.01 -46.20
N SER A 62 -10.42 9.07 -47.03
CA SER A 62 -9.03 8.92 -46.59
C SER A 62 -8.58 10.21 -45.91
N LEU A 63 -8.45 10.21 -44.59
CA LEU A 63 -7.80 11.30 -43.86
C LEU A 63 -6.33 10.94 -43.62
N GLN A 64 -5.46 11.65 -44.32
CA GLN A 64 -4.02 11.67 -44.09
C GLN A 64 -3.75 12.36 -42.74
N PHE A 65 -3.23 11.61 -41.77
CA PHE A 65 -2.69 12.19 -40.54
C PHE A 65 -1.29 12.76 -40.82
N ASN A 66 -1.20 14.07 -41.00
CA ASN A 66 0.08 14.79 -40.93
C ASN A 66 0.53 14.90 -39.48
N LYS A 67 1.68 14.31 -39.16
CA LYS A 67 2.38 14.52 -37.88
C LYS A 67 2.96 15.92 -37.85
N HIS A 68 2.39 16.79 -37.02
CA HIS A 68 3.08 17.97 -36.47
C HIS A 68 3.03 17.86 -34.96
N PHE A 69 4.17 17.46 -34.36
CA PHE A 69 4.39 17.64 -32.92
C PHE A 69 4.83 19.09 -32.72
N SER A 70 3.91 19.95 -32.31
CA SER A 70 4.25 21.19 -31.61
C SER A 70 4.47 20.86 -30.13
N SER A 71 5.58 21.32 -29.55
CA SER A 71 5.79 21.24 -28.10
C SER A 71 4.80 22.19 -27.42
N LEU A 72 3.67 21.66 -27.00
CA LEU A 72 2.76 22.36 -26.10
C LEU A 72 3.27 22.14 -24.68
N SER A 73 4.06 23.10 -24.18
CA SER A 73 4.17 23.29 -22.74
C SER A 73 2.76 23.48 -22.18
N PRO A 74 2.32 22.74 -21.15
CA PRO A 74 1.06 23.01 -20.52
C PRO A 74 1.17 24.38 -19.84
N ARG A 75 0.66 25.41 -20.51
CA ARG A 75 0.47 26.72 -19.91
C ARG A 75 -0.71 26.56 -18.96
N ALA A 76 -0.41 26.37 -17.67
CA ALA A 76 -1.39 26.45 -16.61
C ALA A 76 -2.18 27.75 -16.79
N VAL A 77 -3.48 27.61 -17.09
CA VAL A 77 -4.40 28.73 -17.12
C VAL A 77 -4.65 29.09 -15.67
N ALA A 78 -3.99 30.15 -15.20
CA ALA A 78 -4.28 30.74 -13.92
C ALA A 78 -5.73 31.24 -13.94
N SER A 79 -6.60 30.56 -13.22
CA SER A 79 -7.90 31.10 -12.83
C SER A 79 -7.66 32.32 -11.94
N PRO A 80 -8.28 33.48 -12.20
CA PRO A 80 -8.22 34.60 -11.28
C PRO A 80 -9.12 34.34 -10.08
N SER A 81 -8.73 34.96 -8.96
CA SER A 81 -9.34 34.97 -7.62
C SER A 81 -9.12 33.71 -6.76
N THR A 82 -8.11 33.83 -5.88
CA THR A 82 -8.10 33.18 -4.57
C THR A 82 -9.48 33.39 -3.92
N PRO A 83 -10.23 32.34 -3.57
CA PRO A 83 -11.30 32.50 -2.60
C PRO A 83 -10.63 33.00 -1.32
N SER A 84 -11.06 34.15 -0.81
CA SER A 84 -10.70 34.55 0.56
C SER A 84 -10.98 33.38 1.48
N SER A 85 -9.97 33.00 2.26
CA SER A 85 -10.08 31.95 3.27
C SER A 85 -11.38 32.13 4.07
N PRO A 86 -12.16 31.07 4.33
CA PRO A 86 -13.25 31.17 5.29
C PRO A 86 -12.68 31.68 6.62
N GLU A 87 -13.38 32.60 7.29
CA GLU A 87 -13.07 33.04 8.66
C GLU A 87 -13.31 31.87 9.64
N GLY A 88 -12.54 30.80 9.51
CA GLY A 88 -12.46 29.69 10.45
C GLY A 88 -11.26 29.90 11.35
N ALA A 89 -11.52 30.21 12.63
CA ALA A 89 -10.58 30.34 13.75
C ALA A 89 -9.10 30.24 13.35
N GLU A 90 -8.53 31.32 12.82
CA GLU A 90 -7.08 31.38 12.62
C GLU A 90 -6.42 31.26 13.99
N VAL A 91 -5.63 30.21 14.20
CA VAL A 91 -4.73 30.16 15.34
C VAL A 91 -3.75 31.31 15.11
N SER A 92 -3.92 32.41 15.85
CA SER A 92 -3.03 33.55 15.69
C SER A 92 -1.62 33.11 16.05
N ASN A 93 -0.64 33.51 15.22
CA ASN A 93 0.77 33.18 15.47
C ASN A 93 1.19 33.59 16.89
N GLU A 94 0.57 34.65 17.43
CA GLU A 94 0.79 35.11 18.81
C GLU A 94 0.38 34.08 19.88
N VAL A 95 -0.73 33.36 19.69
CA VAL A 95 -1.16 32.32 20.62
C VAL A 95 -0.22 31.13 20.55
N ALA A 96 0.14 30.69 19.34
CA ALA A 96 1.10 29.60 19.15
C ALA A 96 2.45 29.92 19.80
N GLU A 97 2.99 31.14 19.60
CA GLU A 97 4.24 31.58 20.20
C GLU A 97 4.19 31.63 21.73
N LYS A 98 3.08 32.13 22.30
CA LYS A 98 2.85 32.12 23.76
C LYS A 98 2.83 30.71 24.34
N LEU A 99 2.32 29.74 23.57
CA LEU A 99 2.30 28.32 23.93
C LEU A 99 3.61 27.59 23.60
N GLY A 100 4.64 28.31 23.13
CA GLY A 100 5.96 27.74 22.85
C GLY A 100 6.09 27.06 21.49
N PHE A 101 5.12 27.25 20.58
CA PHE A 101 5.17 26.76 19.21
C PHE A 101 5.73 27.80 18.26
N GLU A 102 6.36 27.34 17.19
CA GLU A 102 6.69 28.13 16.02
C GLU A 102 5.96 27.57 14.80
N LYS A 103 5.49 28.44 13.91
CA LYS A 103 4.91 28.04 12.64
C LYS A 103 6.03 27.70 11.65
N VAL A 104 6.00 26.49 11.11
CA VAL A 104 6.98 25.96 10.16
C VAL A 104 6.54 26.24 8.73
N SER A 105 5.29 25.92 8.41
CA SER A 105 4.72 26.12 7.07
C SER A 105 3.22 26.34 7.12
N GLU A 106 2.68 26.94 6.06
CA GLU A 106 1.26 27.21 5.88
C GLU A 106 0.94 27.11 4.39
N GLU A 107 -0.09 26.33 4.06
CA GLU A 107 -0.50 26.07 2.69
C GLU A 107 -2.03 25.93 2.60
N PHE A 108 -2.61 26.36 1.48
CA PHE A 108 -4.00 26.06 1.15
C PHE A 108 -4.05 24.95 0.09
N ILE A 109 -4.68 23.84 0.44
CA ILE A 109 -4.83 22.65 -0.39
C ILE A 109 -6.17 22.74 -1.11
N GLY A 110 -6.13 23.06 -2.41
CA GLY A 110 -7.32 23.35 -3.22
C GLY A 110 -8.24 22.15 -3.40
N GLU A 111 -7.67 20.96 -3.60
CA GLU A 111 -8.36 19.69 -3.82
C GLU A 111 -9.23 19.30 -2.62
N CYS A 112 -8.78 19.63 -1.40
CA CYS A 112 -9.48 19.37 -0.15
C CYS A 112 -10.15 20.62 0.44
N LYS A 113 -10.07 21.78 -0.22
CA LYS A 113 -10.54 23.09 0.28
C LYS A 113 -10.12 23.36 1.73
N SER A 114 -8.89 23.01 2.07
CA SER A 114 -8.42 22.98 3.45
C SER A 114 -7.16 23.84 3.61
N LYS A 115 -7.06 24.54 4.74
CA LYS A 115 -5.85 25.27 5.13
C LYS A 115 -5.03 24.37 6.07
N ALA A 116 -3.81 24.02 5.65
CA ALA A 116 -2.88 23.23 6.43
C ALA A 116 -1.81 24.14 7.05
N VAL A 117 -1.58 24.01 8.35
CA VAL A 117 -0.55 24.74 9.08
C VAL A 117 0.26 23.77 9.91
N LEU A 118 1.58 23.76 9.72
CA LEU A 118 2.50 22.96 10.49
C LEU A 118 3.16 23.82 11.58
N PHE A 119 3.08 23.35 12.82
CA PHE A 119 3.74 23.96 13.97
C PHE A 119 4.77 23.00 14.57
N LYS A 120 5.80 23.56 15.21
CA LYS A 120 6.80 22.82 15.97
C LYS A 120 6.95 23.42 17.37
N HIS A 121 6.90 22.59 18.40
CA HIS A 121 7.12 23.03 19.78
C HIS A 121 8.61 23.24 20.04
N LYS A 122 9.01 24.45 20.43
CA LYS A 122 10.43 24.86 20.55
C LYS A 122 11.23 24.02 21.55
N LYS A 123 10.60 23.58 22.64
CA LYS A 123 11.28 22.83 23.71
C LYS A 123 11.38 21.34 23.43
N THR A 124 10.32 20.72 22.93
CA THR A 124 10.25 19.25 22.77
C THR A 124 10.53 18.80 21.34
N GLY A 125 10.45 19.71 20.36
CA GLY A 125 10.51 19.37 18.94
C GLY A 125 9.25 18.70 18.38
N ALA A 126 8.21 18.50 19.20
CA ALA A 126 6.96 17.88 18.78
C ALA A 126 6.28 18.72 17.67
N GLU A 127 5.76 18.03 16.66
CA GLU A 127 5.13 18.65 15.49
C GLU A 127 3.60 18.52 15.59
N VAL A 128 2.88 19.56 15.20
CA VAL A 128 1.42 19.60 15.16
C VAL A 128 0.99 20.13 13.80
N MET A 129 0.27 19.30 13.05
CA MET A 129 -0.33 19.70 11.78
C MET A 129 -1.82 19.99 12.01
N SER A 130 -2.24 21.23 11.80
CA SER A 130 -3.64 21.64 11.83
C SER A 130 -4.16 21.73 10.40
N VAL A 131 -5.23 20.99 10.09
CA VAL A 131 -5.93 21.05 8.80
C VAL A 131 -7.34 21.57 9.07
N SER A 132 -7.66 22.77 8.59
CA SER A 132 -8.95 23.43 8.82
C SER A 132 -9.77 23.60 7.54
N ASN A 133 -11.06 23.30 7.63
CA ASN A 133 -12.07 23.45 6.58
C ASN A 133 -13.47 23.55 7.22
N ASP A 134 -14.52 23.50 6.40
CA ASP A 134 -15.91 23.65 6.83
C ASP A 134 -16.55 22.34 7.38
N ASP A 135 -15.75 21.28 7.64
CA ASP A 135 -16.26 20.03 8.21
C ASP A 135 -16.56 20.20 9.71
N GLU A 136 -17.78 19.82 10.10
CA GLU A 136 -18.22 19.85 11.50
C GLU A 136 -17.60 18.71 12.32
N ASN A 137 -17.25 17.59 11.68
CA ASN A 137 -16.68 16.43 12.35
C ASN A 137 -15.18 16.63 12.60
N LYS A 138 -14.83 16.94 13.85
CA LYS A 138 -13.44 17.23 14.24
C LYS A 138 -12.70 15.94 14.49
N VAL A 139 -11.45 15.88 14.03
CA VAL A 139 -10.56 14.74 14.21
C VAL A 139 -9.28 15.21 14.89
N PHE A 140 -8.83 14.44 15.87
CA PHE A 140 -7.52 14.55 16.49
C PHE A 140 -6.81 13.21 16.35
N GLY A 141 -5.52 13.24 16.07
CA GLY A 141 -4.68 12.06 16.06
C GLY A 141 -3.31 12.40 16.60
N ILE A 142 -2.79 11.53 17.48
CA ILE A 142 -1.39 11.56 17.89
C ILE A 142 -0.70 10.28 17.43
N VAL A 143 0.50 10.43 16.88
CA VAL A 143 1.26 9.33 16.28
C VAL A 143 2.64 9.28 16.92
N PHE A 144 3.02 8.09 17.39
CA PHE A 144 4.35 7.81 17.90
C PHE A 144 5.04 6.85 16.96
N ARG A 145 6.29 7.13 16.60
CA ARG A 145 7.11 6.17 15.86
C ARG A 145 7.64 5.11 16.83
N THR A 146 7.18 3.88 16.70
CA THR A 146 7.33 2.75 17.65
C THR A 146 7.86 1.50 16.95
N PRO A 147 9.06 1.53 16.34
CA PRO A 147 9.63 0.33 15.74
C PRO A 147 9.80 -0.76 16.82
N PRO A 148 9.43 -2.02 16.54
CA PRO A 148 9.19 -3.12 17.50
C PRO A 148 10.37 -3.57 18.38
N LYS A 149 11.50 -2.86 18.34
CA LYS A 149 12.44 -2.86 19.47
C LYS A 149 11.77 -2.34 20.77
N TYR A 150 10.62 -1.68 20.68
CA TYR A 150 9.90 -1.05 21.79
C TYR A 150 8.36 -1.16 21.64
N PRO A 151 7.76 -2.33 21.88
CA PRO A 151 6.32 -2.48 21.71
C PRO A 151 5.56 -1.77 22.84
N LEU A 152 4.78 -0.75 22.47
CA LEU A 152 3.71 -0.20 23.29
C LEU A 152 2.41 -0.40 22.51
N LYS A 153 1.55 -1.29 23.01
CA LYS A 153 0.19 -1.50 22.46
C LYS A 153 -0.86 -1.28 23.56
N GLU A 154 -2.04 -0.96 23.04
CA GLU A 154 -3.18 -0.18 23.56
C GLU A 154 -3.76 -0.50 24.92
N GLN A 155 -4.46 0.53 25.45
CA GLN A 155 -5.34 0.47 26.63
C GLN A 155 -6.51 1.42 26.46
N PHE A 156 -7.58 0.98 25.80
CA PHE A 156 -8.83 1.75 25.79
C PHE A 156 -10.04 0.84 25.70
N VAL A 157 -10.72 0.62 26.83
CA VAL A 157 -12.06 -0.01 26.82
C VAL A 157 -13.08 0.77 27.67
N GLU A 158 -12.67 1.66 28.57
CA GLU A 158 -13.63 2.25 29.53
C GLU A 158 -14.33 3.55 29.05
N LEU A 159 -13.82 4.23 28.02
CA LEU A 159 -14.36 5.53 27.55
C LEU A 159 -15.54 5.43 26.57
N LEU A 160 -15.88 4.23 26.10
CA LEU A 160 -16.95 4.03 25.12
C LEU A 160 -18.35 4.28 25.69
N LYS A 161 -18.50 4.24 27.02
CA LYS A 161 -19.81 4.39 27.68
C LYS A 161 -20.07 5.85 28.06
N GLY A 162 -20.56 6.64 27.11
CA GLY A 162 -21.11 7.97 27.38
C GLY A 162 -20.58 9.13 26.52
N SER A 163 -19.69 8.85 25.56
CA SER A 163 -19.20 9.83 24.58
C SER A 163 -20.11 9.91 23.35
N LEU A 164 -20.11 11.07 22.66
CA LEU A 164 -20.78 11.30 21.38
C LEU A 164 -19.79 11.21 20.19
N ASN A 165 -18.73 10.42 20.34
CA ASN A 165 -17.74 10.24 19.29
C ASN A 165 -18.35 9.71 18.00
N THR A 166 -17.77 10.14 16.88
CA THR A 166 -18.02 9.56 15.54
C THR A 166 -17.00 8.48 15.20
N PHE A 167 -15.82 8.55 15.81
CA PHE A 167 -14.75 7.57 15.65
C PHE A 167 -13.87 7.54 16.90
N LEU A 168 -13.48 6.36 17.35
CA LEU A 168 -12.56 6.15 18.45
C LEU A 168 -11.80 4.86 18.17
N ASN A 169 -10.48 4.95 18.04
CA ASN A 169 -9.65 3.76 17.85
C ASN A 169 -8.22 4.00 18.32
N ALA A 170 -7.41 2.97 18.21
CA ALA A 170 -5.97 3.05 18.15
C ALA A 170 -5.47 1.99 17.15
N PHE A 171 -4.30 2.23 16.58
CA PHE A 171 -3.73 1.36 15.56
C PHE A 171 -2.24 1.17 15.82
N THR A 172 -1.78 -0.07 15.74
CA THR A 172 -0.36 -0.41 15.79
C THR A 172 0.09 -0.94 14.43
N TYR A 173 0.90 -0.15 13.74
CA TYR A 173 1.58 -0.51 12.50
C TYR A 173 2.94 -1.16 12.80
N PRO A 174 3.68 -1.61 11.78
CA PRO A 174 5.03 -2.14 11.97
C PRO A 174 6.05 -1.15 12.57
N ASP A 175 5.85 0.17 12.46
CA ASP A 175 6.79 1.19 12.96
C ASP A 175 6.16 2.40 13.64
N ARG A 176 4.85 2.41 13.83
CA ARG A 176 4.12 3.53 14.42
C ARG A 176 2.87 3.07 15.15
N THR A 177 2.52 3.80 16.19
CA THR A 177 1.26 3.65 16.92
C THR A 177 0.48 4.95 16.82
N CYS A 178 -0.77 4.86 16.37
CA CYS A 178 -1.64 5.99 16.09
C CYS A 178 -2.86 5.95 17.02
N TYR A 179 -3.25 7.09 17.57
CA TYR A 179 -4.41 7.22 18.45
C TYR A 179 -5.38 8.28 17.91
N PRO A 180 -6.26 7.91 16.95
CA PRO A 180 -7.24 8.82 16.39
C PRO A 180 -8.56 8.83 17.18
N VAL A 181 -9.13 10.03 17.31
CA VAL A 181 -10.47 10.24 17.86
C VAL A 181 -11.21 11.34 17.09
N ALA A 182 -12.52 11.21 16.96
CA ALA A 182 -13.36 12.18 16.27
C ALA A 182 -14.71 12.38 16.93
N SER A 183 -15.25 13.59 16.83
CA SER A 183 -16.58 13.94 17.32
C SER A 183 -17.13 15.17 16.59
N THR A 184 -18.45 15.20 16.36
CA THR A 184 -19.16 16.39 15.87
C THR A 184 -19.51 17.35 17.01
N ASN A 185 -19.45 16.89 18.26
CA ASN A 185 -19.71 17.72 19.42
C ASN A 185 -18.39 18.31 19.93
N THR A 186 -18.21 19.63 19.82
CA THR A 186 -16.96 20.31 20.21
C THR A 186 -16.54 20.06 21.66
N LYS A 187 -17.49 19.97 22.60
CA LYS A 187 -17.15 19.71 24.01
C LYS A 187 -16.68 18.28 24.22
N ASP A 188 -17.39 17.32 23.65
CA ASP A 188 -17.01 15.92 23.66
C ASP A 188 -15.67 15.69 22.96
N PHE A 189 -15.42 16.34 21.81
CA PHE A 189 -14.14 16.32 21.11
C PHE A 189 -12.97 16.69 22.03
N TYR A 190 -13.03 17.85 22.70
CA TYR A 190 -11.93 18.26 23.59
C TYR A 190 -11.81 17.36 24.83
N ASN A 191 -12.92 16.86 25.38
CA ASN A 191 -12.87 15.87 26.46
C ASN A 191 -12.12 14.60 26.01
N LEU A 192 -12.40 14.11 24.79
CA LEU A 192 -11.73 12.94 24.24
C LEU A 192 -10.25 13.19 23.98
N VAL A 193 -9.89 14.36 23.44
CA VAL A 193 -8.50 14.78 23.24
C VAL A 193 -7.74 14.79 24.56
N ASP A 194 -8.30 15.38 25.61
CA ASP A 194 -7.68 15.44 26.93
C ASP A 194 -7.40 14.05 27.48
N VAL A 195 -8.37 13.14 27.39
CA VAL A 195 -8.20 11.77 27.87
C VAL A 195 -7.17 11.00 27.04
N TYR A 196 -7.18 11.16 25.71
CA TYR A 196 -6.19 10.54 24.83
C TYR A 196 -4.77 11.01 25.14
N LEU A 197 -4.58 12.31 25.30
CA LEU A 197 -3.29 12.91 25.65
C LEU A 197 -2.79 12.43 27.02
N ASP A 198 -3.67 12.38 28.02
CA ASP A 198 -3.32 11.88 29.35
C ASP A 198 -2.91 10.40 29.30
N ALA A 199 -3.67 9.57 28.59
CA ALA A 199 -3.40 8.14 28.48
C ALA A 199 -2.10 7.82 27.74
N VAL A 200 -1.73 8.57 26.70
CA VAL A 200 -0.48 8.30 25.94
C VAL A 200 0.76 8.88 26.62
N PHE A 201 0.65 9.98 27.34
CA PHE A 201 1.80 10.60 28.03
C PHE A 201 1.97 10.12 29.48
N PHE A 202 0.90 9.69 30.13
CA PHE A 202 0.88 9.26 31.53
C PHE A 202 0.10 7.92 31.70
N PRO A 203 0.47 6.86 30.96
CA PRO A 203 -0.25 5.59 31.01
C PRO A 203 -0.14 4.93 32.38
N LYS A 204 -1.27 4.56 33.00
CA LYS A 204 -1.28 3.90 34.33
C LYS A 204 -0.67 2.50 34.34
N CYS A 205 -0.68 1.81 33.20
CA CYS A 205 -0.23 0.43 33.14
C CYS A 205 1.25 0.20 33.32
N VAL A 206 2.06 1.24 33.19
CA VAL A 206 3.48 1.15 33.55
C VAL A 206 3.67 1.01 35.07
N GLU A 207 2.63 1.30 35.85
CA GLU A 207 2.64 1.18 37.32
C GLU A 207 1.72 0.06 37.83
N ASP A 208 0.72 -0.35 37.05
CA ASP A 208 -0.25 -1.38 37.43
C ASP A 208 -0.01 -2.73 36.73
N PHE A 209 0.50 -3.69 37.51
CA PHE A 209 0.74 -5.06 37.07
C PHE A 209 -0.55 -5.79 36.66
N GLN A 210 -1.69 -5.51 37.29
CA GLN A 210 -2.96 -6.19 36.96
C GLN A 210 -3.45 -5.78 35.57
N THR A 211 -3.34 -4.49 35.25
CA THR A 211 -3.63 -4.00 33.89
C THR A 211 -2.70 -4.66 32.86
N PHE A 212 -1.39 -4.78 33.14
CA PHE A 212 -0.47 -5.53 32.26
C PHE A 212 -0.91 -6.99 32.05
N GLN A 213 -1.31 -7.68 33.12
CA GLN A 213 -1.76 -9.07 33.04
C GLN A 213 -3.04 -9.21 32.21
N GLN A 214 -4.02 -8.33 32.42
CA GLN A 214 -5.29 -8.36 31.70
C GLN A 214 -5.09 -8.09 30.21
N GLU A 215 -4.42 -6.98 29.87
CA GLU A 215 -4.29 -6.54 28.48
C GLU A 215 -3.23 -7.33 27.71
N GLY A 216 -2.08 -7.59 28.33
CA GLY A 216 -0.97 -8.32 27.71
C GLY A 216 -1.16 -9.83 27.75
N TRP A 217 -0.70 -10.44 28.84
CA TRP A 217 -0.85 -11.87 29.09
C TRP A 217 -0.69 -12.25 30.56
N HIS A 218 -1.28 -13.39 30.95
CA HIS A 218 -1.10 -14.02 32.25
C HIS A 218 -1.40 -15.52 32.20
N PHE A 219 -1.02 -16.23 33.26
CA PHE A 219 -1.49 -17.58 33.54
C PHE A 219 -2.88 -17.53 34.16
N GLU A 220 -3.82 -18.31 33.61
CA GLU A 220 -5.16 -18.49 34.15
C GLU A 220 -5.35 -19.95 34.60
N LEU A 221 -5.97 -20.11 35.77
CA LEU A 221 -6.39 -21.39 36.33
C LEU A 221 -7.75 -21.24 37.01
N ASP A 222 -8.80 -21.76 36.38
CA ASP A 222 -10.18 -21.69 36.92
C ASP A 222 -10.41 -22.74 38.02
N ASN A 223 -9.76 -23.91 37.92
CA ASN A 223 -9.85 -25.00 38.88
C ASN A 223 -8.47 -25.66 39.10
N PRO A 224 -8.05 -25.95 40.35
CA PRO A 224 -6.79 -26.65 40.64
C PRO A 224 -6.59 -28.01 39.95
N SER A 225 -7.65 -28.64 39.45
CA SER A 225 -7.56 -29.91 38.69
C SER A 225 -7.33 -29.73 37.18
N GLU A 226 -7.40 -28.51 36.66
CA GLU A 226 -7.24 -28.20 35.24
C GLU A 226 -5.80 -27.81 34.90
N ASP A 227 -5.46 -27.88 33.62
CA ASP A 227 -4.17 -27.41 33.12
C ASP A 227 -4.14 -25.88 33.09
N ILE A 228 -3.00 -25.30 33.49
CA ILE A 228 -2.79 -23.85 33.42
C ILE A 228 -2.78 -23.40 31.95
N THR A 229 -3.53 -22.33 31.65
CA THR A 229 -3.60 -21.76 30.30
C THR A 229 -3.08 -20.33 30.25
N TYR A 230 -2.73 -19.86 29.05
CA TYR A 230 -2.42 -18.45 28.82
C TYR A 230 -3.70 -17.70 28.43
N LYS A 231 -3.95 -16.56 29.08
CA LYS A 231 -4.98 -15.59 28.70
C LYS A 231 -4.39 -14.18 28.65
N GLY A 232 -5.17 -13.25 28.10
CA GLY A 232 -4.80 -11.85 27.89
C GLY A 232 -5.50 -11.32 26.64
N VAL A 233 -5.81 -10.02 26.59
CA VAL A 233 -6.50 -9.40 25.45
C VAL A 233 -5.63 -9.51 24.19
N VAL A 234 -4.40 -8.99 24.24
CA VAL A 234 -3.44 -9.01 23.12
C VAL A 234 -3.06 -10.45 22.77
N PHE A 235 -2.79 -11.29 23.78
CA PHE A 235 -2.46 -12.71 23.53
C PHE A 235 -3.56 -13.44 22.73
N ASN A 236 -4.83 -13.23 23.09
CA ASN A 236 -5.95 -13.87 22.40
C ASN A 236 -6.24 -13.24 21.02
N GLU A 237 -6.12 -11.91 20.89
CA GLU A 237 -6.20 -11.20 19.61
C GLU A 237 -5.17 -11.77 18.64
N MET A 238 -3.90 -11.84 19.06
CA MET A 238 -2.81 -12.33 18.24
C MET A 238 -2.93 -13.82 17.93
N LYS A 239 -3.46 -14.65 18.84
CA LYS A 239 -3.83 -16.05 18.49
C LYS A 239 -4.86 -16.10 17.36
N GLY A 240 -5.85 -15.19 17.38
CA GLY A 240 -6.80 -15.02 16.28
C GLY A 240 -6.11 -14.66 14.97
N VAL A 241 -5.23 -13.66 14.99
CA VAL A 241 -4.46 -13.22 13.81
C VAL A 241 -3.60 -14.37 13.25
N TYR A 242 -2.93 -15.14 14.13
CA TYR A 242 -2.09 -16.28 13.77
C TYR A 242 -2.87 -17.53 13.33
N SER A 243 -4.20 -17.51 13.39
CA SER A 243 -5.05 -18.61 12.90
C SER A 243 -5.44 -18.45 11.43
N GLN A 244 -5.28 -17.25 10.85
CA GLN A 244 -5.71 -16.94 9.49
C GLN A 244 -4.57 -17.17 8.48
N PRO A 245 -4.74 -18.08 7.50
CA PRO A 245 -3.70 -18.38 6.51
C PRO A 245 -3.17 -17.16 5.75
N ASP A 246 -4.05 -16.26 5.30
CA ASP A 246 -3.67 -15.06 4.55
C ASP A 246 -2.74 -14.14 5.39
N ASN A 247 -3.03 -13.95 6.70
CA ASN A 247 -2.19 -13.15 7.59
C ASN A 247 -0.81 -13.76 7.82
N ILE A 248 -0.75 -15.09 8.01
CA ILE A 248 0.53 -15.78 8.16
C ILE A 248 1.34 -15.61 6.87
N LEU A 249 0.70 -15.63 5.69
CA LEU A 249 1.41 -15.46 4.41
C LEU A 249 1.98 -14.04 4.28
N GLY A 250 1.16 -13.03 4.56
CA GLY A 250 1.60 -11.63 4.55
C GLY A 250 2.75 -11.38 5.52
N ARG A 251 2.67 -11.90 6.75
CA ARG A 251 3.75 -11.80 7.74
C ARG A 251 5.04 -12.47 7.25
N ALA A 252 4.95 -13.71 6.79
CA ALA A 252 6.11 -14.44 6.30
C ALA A 252 6.77 -13.70 5.12
N ALA A 253 5.98 -13.15 4.20
CA ALA A 253 6.47 -12.35 3.09
C ALA A 253 7.17 -11.05 3.56
N GLN A 254 6.57 -10.31 4.50
CA GLN A 254 7.17 -9.09 5.05
C GLN A 254 8.49 -9.39 5.78
N GLN A 255 8.48 -10.38 6.68
CA GLN A 255 9.68 -10.74 7.45
C GLN A 255 10.82 -11.20 6.54
N ALA A 256 10.46 -11.92 5.48
CA ALA A 256 11.37 -12.35 4.46
C ALA A 256 11.92 -11.20 3.60
N LEU A 257 11.10 -10.21 3.25
CA LEU A 257 11.52 -9.03 2.50
C LEU A 257 12.40 -8.09 3.33
N PHE A 258 12.22 -8.07 4.64
CA PHE A 258 12.87 -7.12 5.56
C PHE A 258 13.66 -7.78 6.72
N PRO A 259 14.57 -8.74 6.44
CA PRO A 259 15.26 -9.49 7.49
C PRO A 259 16.21 -8.66 8.37
N ASP A 260 16.68 -7.51 7.88
CA ASP A 260 17.74 -6.72 8.51
C ASP A 260 17.22 -5.47 9.25
N ASN A 261 15.90 -5.24 9.32
CA ASN A 261 15.33 -4.06 9.98
C ASN A 261 14.08 -4.40 10.82
N ALA A 262 13.43 -3.35 11.34
CA ALA A 262 12.29 -3.46 12.25
C ALA A 262 11.03 -4.12 11.63
N TYR A 263 10.89 -4.15 10.30
CA TYR A 263 9.78 -4.82 9.63
C TYR A 263 9.96 -6.35 9.56
N GLY A 264 11.16 -6.84 9.85
CA GLY A 264 11.51 -8.26 10.01
C GLY A 264 10.90 -8.95 11.23
N VAL A 265 10.26 -8.19 12.13
CA VAL A 265 9.60 -8.69 13.34
C VAL A 265 8.12 -8.34 13.35
N ASP A 266 7.34 -9.04 14.19
CA ASP A 266 5.90 -8.79 14.33
C ASP A 266 5.64 -7.83 15.50
N SER A 267 5.23 -6.58 15.18
CA SER A 267 4.90 -5.56 16.18
C SER A 267 3.64 -5.88 16.99
N GLY A 268 2.73 -6.70 16.46
CA GLY A 268 1.57 -7.18 17.21
C GLY A 268 1.93 -8.23 18.27
N GLY A 269 3.06 -8.93 18.09
CA GLY A 269 3.58 -9.94 18.98
C GLY A 269 3.20 -11.37 18.58
N ASP A 270 4.19 -12.24 18.46
CA ASP A 270 3.97 -13.67 18.26
C ASP A 270 3.41 -14.29 19.57
N PRO A 271 2.26 -14.98 19.55
CA PRO A 271 1.74 -15.70 20.71
C PRO A 271 2.73 -16.67 21.38
N LYS A 272 3.75 -17.16 20.66
CA LYS A 272 4.83 -17.99 21.24
C LYS A 272 5.87 -17.18 22.01
N VAL A 273 5.94 -15.87 21.78
CA VAL A 273 6.92 -14.94 22.35
C VAL A 273 6.27 -14.00 23.36
N ILE A 274 5.00 -13.62 23.19
CA ILE A 274 4.24 -12.76 24.13
C ILE A 274 4.41 -13.24 25.59
N PRO A 275 4.27 -14.55 25.93
CA PRO A 275 4.45 -15.04 27.30
C PRO A 275 5.87 -14.92 27.88
N LYS A 276 6.84 -14.39 27.12
CA LYS A 276 8.19 -14.11 27.59
C LYS A 276 8.37 -12.68 28.05
N LEU A 277 7.47 -11.77 27.67
CA LEU A 277 7.52 -10.37 28.08
C LEU A 277 7.20 -10.27 29.57
N THR A 278 8.17 -9.80 30.35
CA THR A 278 7.98 -9.54 31.78
C THR A 278 7.46 -8.12 32.02
N PHE A 279 6.84 -7.89 33.18
CA PHE A 279 6.39 -6.55 33.57
C PHE A 279 7.55 -5.56 33.73
N GLU A 280 8.72 -6.02 34.19
CA GLU A 280 9.91 -5.16 34.28
C GLU A 280 10.41 -4.75 32.90
N GLU A 281 10.45 -5.67 31.92
CA GLU A 281 10.79 -5.33 30.54
C GLU A 281 9.76 -4.36 29.93
N PHE A 282 8.47 -4.58 30.19
CA PHE A 282 7.40 -3.68 29.76
C PHE A 282 7.56 -2.25 30.32
N LYS A 283 7.90 -2.12 31.60
CA LYS A 283 8.19 -0.82 32.24
C LYS A 283 9.47 -0.16 31.72
N GLN A 284 10.46 -0.97 31.34
CA GLN A 284 11.75 -0.50 30.85
C GLN A 284 11.74 -0.17 29.35
N VAL A 285 10.60 -0.27 28.67
CA VAL A 285 10.42 0.24 27.31
C VAL A 285 10.52 1.77 27.35
N GLN A 286 11.76 2.28 27.36
CA GLN A 286 12.05 3.69 27.15
C GLN A 286 12.04 3.97 25.65
N PRO A 287 11.38 5.04 25.20
CA PRO A 287 11.51 5.46 23.82
C PRO A 287 12.99 5.75 23.54
N PRO A 288 13.53 5.26 22.41
CA PRO A 288 14.91 5.55 22.07
C PRO A 288 15.10 7.05 21.85
N ASN A 289 16.32 7.57 22.09
CA ASN A 289 16.66 8.97 21.79
C ASN A 289 16.37 9.33 20.32
N GLU A 290 16.49 8.35 19.42
CA GLU A 290 16.10 8.46 18.01
C GLU A 290 15.28 7.23 17.61
N SER A 291 14.04 7.46 17.16
CA SER A 291 13.18 6.42 16.60
C SER A 291 13.38 6.41 15.08
N ILE A 292 14.15 5.45 14.56
CA ILE A 292 14.50 5.35 13.14
C ILE A 292 14.33 3.89 12.70
N VAL A 293 13.74 3.71 11.51
CA VAL A 293 13.73 2.43 10.82
C VAL A 293 14.88 2.41 9.82
N GLU A 294 15.77 1.44 9.95
CA GLU A 294 16.88 1.25 9.03
C GLU A 294 16.39 0.71 7.68
N LYS A 295 17.12 1.05 6.61
CA LYS A 295 16.80 0.56 5.27
C LYS A 295 17.21 -0.89 5.10
N GLN A 296 16.39 -1.64 4.38
CA GLN A 296 16.68 -2.99 3.92
C GLN A 296 17.42 -2.96 2.58
N LYS A 297 18.46 -3.79 2.49
CA LYS A 297 19.20 -3.97 1.24
C LYS A 297 18.38 -4.80 0.25
N LEU A 298 18.43 -4.40 -1.02
CA LEU A 298 17.90 -5.21 -2.10
C LEU A 298 18.62 -6.56 -2.18
N PHE A 299 17.86 -7.62 -2.43
CA PHE A 299 18.40 -8.96 -2.68
C PHE A 299 19.25 -8.96 -3.96
N SER A 300 20.25 -9.84 -4.06
CA SER A 300 21.01 -10.02 -5.31
C SER A 300 20.44 -11.14 -6.18
N GLU A 301 19.79 -12.11 -5.56
CA GLU A 301 19.22 -13.29 -6.19
C GLU A 301 17.86 -13.61 -5.56
N PRO A 302 16.96 -14.30 -6.28
CA PRO A 302 15.69 -14.70 -5.71
C PRO A 302 15.86 -15.67 -4.54
N ILE A 303 15.11 -15.48 -3.45
CA ILE A 303 15.13 -16.37 -2.28
C ILE A 303 13.78 -17.08 -2.19
N ARG A 304 13.79 -18.42 -2.09
CA ARG A 304 12.58 -19.22 -1.88
C ARG A 304 12.44 -19.61 -0.42
N ILE A 305 11.31 -19.27 0.19
CA ILE A 305 10.98 -19.60 1.57
C ILE A 305 9.75 -20.49 1.60
N ILE A 306 9.80 -21.52 2.44
CA ILE A 306 8.70 -22.46 2.62
C ILE A 306 8.25 -22.49 4.07
N GLU A 307 7.00 -22.10 4.30
CA GLU A 307 6.38 -22.13 5.62
C GLU A 307 5.13 -23.00 5.66
N LYS A 308 4.90 -23.60 6.83
CA LYS A 308 3.71 -24.41 7.10
C LYS A 308 2.70 -23.57 7.86
N TYR A 309 1.42 -23.84 7.62
CA TYR A 309 0.33 -23.22 8.35
C TYR A 309 -0.77 -24.23 8.67
N PRO A 310 -1.62 -23.97 9.68
CA PRO A 310 -2.74 -24.82 9.99
C PRO A 310 -3.76 -24.84 8.84
N ALA A 311 -3.98 -25.99 8.21
CA ALA A 311 -5.22 -26.25 7.46
C ALA A 311 -6.19 -26.95 8.39
N GLY A 312 -7.45 -26.53 8.37
CA GLY A 312 -8.52 -27.35 8.93
C GLY A 312 -8.61 -28.70 8.21
N ASP A 313 -9.12 -29.70 8.93
CA ASP A 313 -9.25 -31.09 8.48
C ASP A 313 -10.27 -31.29 7.33
N ALA A 314 -10.99 -30.23 6.94
CA ALA A 314 -12.00 -30.28 5.89
C ALA A 314 -11.39 -30.02 4.49
N GLY A 315 -11.44 -31.00 3.60
CA GLY A 315 -11.15 -30.87 2.16
C GLY A 315 -9.81 -31.47 1.68
N ASP A 316 -9.65 -31.58 0.37
CA ASP A 316 -8.46 -32.15 -0.28
C ASP A 316 -7.20 -31.32 0.05
N ILE A 317 -6.26 -31.93 0.79
CA ILE A 317 -5.01 -31.31 1.24
C ILE A 317 -4.12 -30.92 0.04
N LYS A 318 -4.31 -31.59 -1.12
CA LYS A 318 -3.48 -31.36 -2.31
C LYS A 318 -3.68 -29.99 -2.95
N LYS A 319 -4.84 -29.34 -2.75
CA LYS A 319 -5.18 -28.02 -3.33
C LYS A 319 -5.28 -26.92 -2.28
N LYS A 320 -4.31 -26.86 -1.38
CA LYS A 320 -4.27 -25.88 -0.30
C LYS A 320 -2.92 -25.17 -0.21
N ASN A 321 -2.14 -25.11 -1.28
CA ASN A 321 -0.91 -24.31 -1.26
C ASN A 321 -1.21 -22.85 -1.61
N MET A 322 -0.39 -21.95 -1.07
CA MET A 322 -0.40 -20.53 -1.42
C MET A 322 0.98 -20.20 -1.97
N VAL A 323 1.02 -19.63 -3.17
CA VAL A 323 2.24 -19.23 -3.84
C VAL A 323 2.18 -17.73 -4.02
N CYS A 324 3.18 -17.02 -3.52
CA CYS A 324 3.26 -15.57 -3.62
C CYS A 324 4.68 -15.15 -3.99
N LEU A 325 4.78 -14.29 -5.01
CA LEU A 325 6.02 -13.64 -5.37
C LEU A 325 5.98 -12.23 -4.75
N ASN A 326 7.10 -11.82 -4.17
CA ASN A 326 7.20 -10.56 -3.44
C ASN A 326 8.47 -9.82 -3.89
N TRP A 327 8.35 -8.51 -4.08
CA TRP A 327 9.43 -7.64 -4.53
C TRP A 327 9.62 -6.47 -3.59
N LEU A 328 10.86 -6.23 -3.16
CA LEU A 328 11.27 -4.94 -2.63
C LEU A 328 11.60 -4.03 -3.83
N LEU A 329 10.80 -2.97 -4.03
CA LEU A 329 10.84 -2.20 -5.28
C LEU A 329 11.95 -1.15 -5.33
N SER A 330 12.38 -0.63 -4.17
CA SER A 330 13.35 0.46 -4.09
C SER A 330 14.24 0.35 -2.84
N ASP A 331 15.49 0.82 -2.95
CA ASP A 331 16.42 0.98 -1.83
C ASP A 331 16.21 2.30 -1.06
N LYS A 332 15.33 3.17 -1.57
CA LYS A 332 15.00 4.48 -1.01
C LYS A 332 13.48 4.66 -0.94
N PRO A 333 13.01 5.51 -0.01
CA PRO A 333 11.64 6.04 -0.10
C PRO A 333 11.41 6.61 -1.49
N LEU A 334 10.22 6.36 -2.02
CA LEU A 334 9.84 6.89 -3.32
C LEU A 334 9.57 8.39 -3.22
N ASP A 335 9.73 9.09 -4.33
CA ASP A 335 9.15 10.42 -4.45
C ASP A 335 7.65 10.33 -4.77
N LEU A 336 6.90 11.39 -4.47
CA LEU A 336 5.44 11.42 -4.62
C LEU A 336 4.95 11.12 -6.04
N GLU A 337 5.70 11.54 -7.08
CA GLU A 337 5.32 11.27 -8.46
C GLU A 337 5.45 9.78 -8.75
N THR A 338 6.54 9.15 -8.31
CA THR A 338 6.74 7.71 -8.44
C THR A 338 5.73 6.90 -7.63
N GLU A 339 5.41 7.28 -6.38
CA GLU A 339 4.37 6.62 -5.57
C GLU A 339 3.02 6.63 -6.29
N LEU A 340 2.60 7.81 -6.76
CA LEU A 340 1.34 7.95 -7.48
C LEU A 340 1.33 7.14 -8.79
N ALA A 341 2.42 7.18 -9.55
CA ALA A 341 2.55 6.41 -10.79
C ALA A 341 2.46 4.90 -10.55
N LEU A 342 3.09 4.41 -9.47
CA LEU A 342 2.97 3.02 -9.05
C LEU A 342 1.56 2.67 -8.61
N GLY A 343 0.89 3.53 -7.83
CA GLY A 343 -0.51 3.34 -7.45
C GLY A 343 -1.45 3.22 -8.67
N PHE A 344 -1.25 4.06 -9.69
CA PHE A 344 -1.96 3.93 -10.96
C PHE A 344 -1.63 2.63 -11.70
N LEU A 345 -0.35 2.26 -11.76
CA LEU A 345 0.10 1.02 -12.40
C LEU A 345 -0.51 -0.21 -11.74
N ASP A 346 -0.52 -0.27 -10.41
CA ASP A 346 -1.17 -1.32 -9.62
C ASP A 346 -2.67 -1.39 -9.89
N HIS A 347 -3.35 -0.24 -9.96
CA HIS A 347 -4.77 -0.18 -10.32
C HIS A 347 -5.05 -0.81 -11.69
N LEU A 348 -4.26 -0.43 -12.69
CA LEU A 348 -4.37 -0.93 -14.05
C LEU A 348 -4.10 -2.43 -14.12
N MET A 349 -3.05 -2.92 -13.45
CA MET A 349 -2.63 -4.33 -13.54
C MET A 349 -3.47 -5.28 -12.69
N LEU A 350 -4.00 -4.85 -11.53
CA LEU A 350 -4.51 -5.78 -10.52
C LEU A 350 -5.90 -5.45 -9.95
N ARG A 351 -6.31 -4.18 -9.84
CA ARG A 351 -7.45 -3.83 -8.95
C ARG A 351 -8.83 -4.19 -9.51
N THR A 352 -9.01 -4.24 -10.83
CA THR A 352 -10.33 -4.53 -11.44
C THR A 352 -10.41 -5.95 -12.01
N PRO A 353 -11.60 -6.54 -12.18
CA PRO A 353 -11.75 -7.83 -12.87
C PRO A 353 -11.25 -7.83 -14.34
N ALA A 354 -11.18 -6.66 -14.97
CA ALA A 354 -10.67 -6.50 -16.33
C ALA A 354 -9.15 -6.31 -16.38
N SER A 355 -8.51 -6.06 -15.23
CA SER A 355 -7.08 -5.82 -15.14
C SER A 355 -6.30 -7.06 -15.60
N PRO A 356 -5.29 -6.93 -16.48
CA PRO A 356 -4.74 -8.06 -17.22
C PRO A 356 -4.04 -9.08 -16.33
N LEU A 357 -3.22 -8.64 -15.36
CA LEU A 357 -2.54 -9.57 -14.45
C LEU A 357 -3.56 -10.33 -13.60
N ARG A 358 -4.55 -9.63 -13.03
CA ARG A 358 -5.64 -10.27 -12.28
C ARG A 358 -6.41 -11.30 -13.12
N LYS A 359 -6.82 -10.90 -14.32
CA LYS A 359 -7.61 -11.73 -15.22
C LYS A 359 -6.85 -12.99 -15.63
N ILE A 360 -5.60 -12.85 -16.09
CA ILE A 360 -4.76 -13.97 -16.52
C ILE A 360 -4.53 -14.97 -15.38
N LEU A 361 -4.25 -14.49 -14.17
CA LEU A 361 -4.04 -15.37 -13.02
C LEU A 361 -5.31 -16.16 -12.66
N LEU A 362 -6.48 -15.50 -12.62
CA LEU A 362 -7.74 -16.17 -12.28
C LEU A 362 -8.25 -17.10 -13.39
N GLU A 363 -8.07 -16.75 -14.66
CA GLU A 363 -8.48 -17.58 -15.80
C GLU A 363 -7.54 -18.77 -16.06
N SER A 364 -6.35 -18.78 -15.47
CA SER A 364 -5.38 -19.88 -15.61
C SER A 364 -5.85 -21.22 -15.04
N GLY A 365 -6.76 -21.20 -14.06
CA GLY A 365 -7.20 -22.38 -13.33
C GLY A 365 -6.16 -22.98 -12.38
N LEU A 366 -5.01 -22.32 -12.16
CA LEU A 366 -3.95 -22.79 -11.26
C LEU A 366 -4.26 -22.56 -9.77
N GLY A 367 -5.20 -21.68 -9.45
CA GLY A 367 -5.67 -21.39 -8.11
C GLY A 367 -7.00 -20.65 -8.12
N ASP A 368 -7.62 -20.50 -6.95
CA ASP A 368 -9.00 -20.02 -6.83
C ASP A 368 -9.11 -18.51 -6.59
N ALA A 369 -8.08 -17.91 -5.99
CA ALA A 369 -8.09 -16.50 -5.61
C ALA A 369 -6.68 -15.91 -5.55
N ILE A 370 -6.61 -14.59 -5.72
CA ILE A 370 -5.37 -13.81 -5.64
C ILE A 370 -4.94 -13.61 -4.19
N VAL A 371 -3.63 -13.60 -3.97
CA VAL A 371 -2.96 -13.18 -2.72
C VAL A 371 -1.85 -12.17 -3.02
N GLY A 372 -1.31 -11.51 -1.98
CA GLY A 372 -0.19 -10.57 -2.10
C GLY A 372 -0.58 -9.08 -2.13
N GLY A 373 -1.82 -8.72 -2.41
CA GLY A 373 -2.32 -7.35 -2.19
C GLY A 373 -1.86 -6.28 -3.19
N GLY A 374 -0.86 -6.55 -4.03
CA GLY A 374 -0.34 -5.62 -5.04
C GLY A 374 0.78 -4.75 -4.48
N ILE A 375 0.80 -3.47 -4.89
CA ILE A 375 1.73 -2.48 -4.37
C ILE A 375 1.30 -2.03 -2.96
N GLU A 376 2.29 -1.97 -2.06
CA GLU A 376 2.17 -1.46 -0.71
C GLU A 376 3.32 -0.47 -0.44
N ASP A 377 2.94 0.75 -0.07
CA ASP A 377 3.82 1.91 0.10
C ASP A 377 3.73 2.54 1.51
N GLU A 378 3.08 1.84 2.46
CA GLU A 378 2.92 2.34 3.84
C GLU A 378 4.18 2.19 4.73
N LEU A 379 5.15 1.38 4.29
CA LEU A 379 6.44 1.15 4.93
C LEU A 379 7.52 2.06 4.34
N LEU A 380 8.68 2.17 5.02
CA LEU A 380 9.80 3.01 4.56
C LEU A 380 10.25 2.71 3.11
N GLN A 381 10.18 1.44 2.71
CA GLN A 381 10.48 1.02 1.34
C GLN A 381 9.26 0.27 0.78
N PRO A 382 8.84 0.61 -0.45
CA PRO A 382 7.67 0.03 -1.09
C PRO A 382 7.91 -1.44 -1.47
N GLN A 383 6.85 -2.24 -1.41
CA GLN A 383 6.84 -3.61 -1.87
C GLN A 383 5.74 -3.87 -2.90
N PHE A 384 5.92 -4.91 -3.71
CA PHE A 384 4.88 -5.45 -4.58
C PHE A 384 4.76 -6.95 -4.33
N SER A 385 3.54 -7.42 -4.11
CA SER A 385 3.31 -8.82 -3.82
C SER A 385 2.10 -9.34 -4.60
N ILE A 386 2.25 -10.50 -5.24
CA ILE A 386 1.19 -11.12 -6.04
C ILE A 386 1.31 -12.64 -6.08
N GLY A 387 0.18 -13.33 -6.07
CA GLY A 387 0.14 -14.78 -6.02
C GLY A 387 -1.24 -15.38 -6.18
N LEU A 388 -1.32 -16.69 -5.99
CA LEU A 388 -2.56 -17.46 -5.96
C LEU A 388 -2.65 -18.34 -4.70
N LYS A 389 -3.87 -18.55 -4.21
CA LYS A 389 -4.20 -19.55 -3.17
C LYS A 389 -5.03 -20.69 -3.72
N ASN A 390 -5.02 -21.80 -2.96
CA ASN A 390 -5.61 -23.10 -3.33
C ASN A 390 -4.92 -23.73 -4.54
N VAL A 391 -3.61 -23.57 -4.62
CA VAL A 391 -2.76 -24.10 -5.70
C VAL A 391 -2.43 -25.57 -5.41
N SER A 392 -2.45 -26.40 -6.46
CA SER A 392 -1.97 -27.79 -6.39
C SER A 392 -0.47 -27.82 -6.11
N GLU A 393 0.01 -28.79 -5.34
CA GLU A 393 1.45 -28.95 -5.05
C GLU A 393 2.30 -29.01 -6.33
N ASP A 394 1.84 -29.78 -7.32
CA ASP A 394 2.48 -29.95 -8.63
C ASP A 394 2.45 -28.69 -9.52
N ASP A 395 1.60 -27.72 -9.19
CA ASP A 395 1.39 -26.50 -9.99
C ASP A 395 2.08 -25.27 -9.38
N THR A 396 2.74 -25.41 -8.23
CA THR A 396 3.37 -24.27 -7.54
C THR A 396 4.37 -23.52 -8.42
N GLN A 397 5.19 -24.23 -9.18
CA GLN A 397 6.16 -23.63 -10.11
C GLN A 397 5.48 -22.93 -11.29
N LYS A 398 4.37 -23.47 -11.79
CA LYS A 398 3.61 -22.89 -12.91
C LYS A 398 3.02 -21.52 -12.58
N VAL A 399 2.65 -21.31 -11.30
CA VAL A 399 2.18 -20.00 -10.84
C VAL A 399 3.29 -18.95 -10.92
N GLU A 400 4.52 -19.30 -10.53
CA GLU A 400 5.67 -18.40 -10.64
C GLU A 400 5.94 -18.03 -12.09
N GLU A 401 6.01 -19.03 -12.97
CA GLU A 401 6.23 -18.84 -14.42
C GLU A 401 5.15 -17.95 -15.02
N LEU A 402 3.87 -18.23 -14.73
CA LEU A 402 2.74 -17.44 -15.22
C LEU A 402 2.83 -15.96 -14.80
N ILE A 403 3.16 -15.68 -13.54
CA ILE A 403 3.30 -14.30 -13.05
C ILE A 403 4.45 -13.60 -13.78
N MET A 404 5.63 -14.23 -13.85
CA MET A 404 6.81 -13.65 -14.48
C MET A 404 6.59 -13.38 -15.97
N ASP A 405 6.00 -14.35 -16.69
CA ASP A 405 5.71 -14.22 -18.12
C ASP A 405 4.66 -13.13 -18.37
N THR A 406 3.65 -13.03 -17.51
CA THR A 406 2.63 -11.98 -17.63
C THR A 406 3.23 -10.59 -17.38
N LEU A 407 4.03 -10.43 -16.34
CA LEU A 407 4.71 -9.15 -16.05
C LEU A 407 5.65 -8.75 -17.20
N LYS A 408 6.41 -9.71 -17.75
CA LYS A 408 7.28 -9.47 -18.90
C LYS A 408 6.48 -9.05 -20.13
N LYS A 409 5.39 -9.74 -20.43
CA LYS A 409 4.52 -9.40 -21.55
C LYS A 409 3.94 -7.99 -21.41
N LEU A 410 3.47 -7.63 -20.22
CA LEU A 410 2.95 -6.28 -19.94
C LEU A 410 4.03 -5.20 -20.08
N ALA A 411 5.28 -5.52 -19.74
CA ALA A 411 6.41 -4.61 -19.92
C ALA A 411 6.79 -4.44 -21.41
N ASP A 412 6.76 -5.53 -22.19
CA ASP A 412 7.16 -5.54 -23.60
C ASP A 412 6.08 -4.96 -24.53
N GLU A 413 4.81 -5.29 -24.28
CA GLU A 413 3.66 -4.95 -25.13
C GLU A 413 2.87 -3.74 -24.63
N GLY A 414 3.03 -3.37 -23.35
CA GLY A 414 2.18 -2.39 -22.68
C GLY A 414 0.91 -3.02 -22.07
N ILE A 415 0.12 -2.18 -21.40
CA ILE A 415 -1.11 -2.60 -20.70
C ILE A 415 -2.35 -2.56 -21.62
N PHE A 416 -2.27 -1.86 -22.77
CA PHE A 416 -3.37 -1.61 -23.70
C PHE A 416 -3.03 -1.99 -25.14
#